data_AF-A0A0D4BWV1-F1
#
_entry.id   AF-A0A0D4BWV1-F1
#
_cell.length_a   1.000
_cell.length_b   1.000
_cell.length_c   1.000
_cell.angle_alpha   90.00
_cell.angle_beta   90.00
_cell.angle_gamma   90.00
#
_symmetry.space_group_name_H-M   'P 1'
#
loop_
_entity.id
_entity.type
_entity.pdbx_description
1 polymer ?
#
loop_
_entity_poly.entity_id
_entity_poly.type
_entity_poly.pdbx_seq_one_letter_code
_entity_poly.pdbx_strand_id
1 'polypeptide(L)'
;MRNSVSWQDASGTGLEDLELLLSHQGGVASGRVQGPKGAPFQLEYTVEFDAQWRTRKVFALERLSGRSLLLRADGMGCWRDQDNVELVELSGAIDVDLSATPFSNTLPIRRLRPEIGESFEIVTAYISVPELTLQADPQRYTRLAETRYRYESLDSDFQAEISVDEMALVTEYPGLFSRRHIG
;
A
#
# COMPACT_ATOMS: atom_id res chain seq x y z
N MET A 1 -11.89 -14.50 6.72
CA MET A 1 -11.75 -13.62 7.92
C MET A 1 -11.98 -12.18 7.48
N ARG A 2 -12.66 -11.36 8.27
CA ARG A 2 -12.86 -9.92 8.01
C ARG A 2 -12.17 -9.12 9.12
N ASN A 3 -11.42 -8.10 8.75
CA ASN A 3 -10.83 -7.14 9.66
C ASN A 3 -11.16 -5.73 9.19
N SER A 4 -11.29 -4.80 10.12
CA SER A 4 -11.49 -3.39 9.82
C SER A 4 -10.47 -2.58 10.60
N VAL A 5 -9.84 -1.62 9.93
CA VAL A 5 -8.84 -0.74 10.52
C VAL A 5 -9.07 0.66 10.00
N SER A 6 -8.85 1.65 10.86
CA SER A 6 -8.87 3.05 10.46
C SER A 6 -7.53 3.69 10.77
N TRP A 7 -7.07 4.59 9.90
CA TRP A 7 -5.87 5.39 10.10
C TRP A 7 -6.20 6.88 10.06
N GLN A 8 -5.35 7.65 10.72
CA GLN A 8 -5.30 9.10 10.60
C GLN A 8 -3.94 9.49 10.03
N ASP A 9 -3.93 10.42 9.08
CA ASP A 9 -2.69 10.97 8.54
C ASP A 9 -2.01 11.94 9.53
N ALA A 10 -0.79 12.35 9.22
CA ALA A 10 -0.02 13.25 10.07
C ALA A 10 -0.59 14.69 10.15
N SER A 11 -1.48 15.10 9.23
CA SER A 11 -2.15 16.40 9.36
C SER A 11 -3.25 16.39 10.43
N GLY A 12 -3.70 15.21 10.84
CA GLY A 12 -4.78 15.03 11.80
C GLY A 12 -6.17 15.23 11.19
N THR A 13 -6.27 15.53 9.91
CA THR A 13 -7.55 15.74 9.20
C THR A 13 -7.80 14.71 8.13
N GLY A 14 -6.76 14.01 7.65
CA GLY A 14 -6.91 12.88 6.76
C GLY A 14 -7.29 11.62 7.53
N LEU A 15 -8.30 10.90 7.02
CA LEU A 15 -8.83 9.69 7.60
C LEU A 15 -8.93 8.61 6.54
N GLU A 16 -8.58 7.39 6.92
CA GLU A 16 -8.86 6.19 6.14
C GLU A 16 -9.69 5.20 6.96
N ASP A 17 -10.68 4.59 6.32
CA ASP A 17 -11.32 3.36 6.78
C ASP A 17 -11.04 2.23 5.78
N LEU A 18 -10.47 1.14 6.27
CA LEU A 18 -10.16 -0.05 5.50
C LEU A 18 -11.00 -1.25 5.96
N GLU A 19 -11.56 -1.99 5.01
CA GLU A 19 -12.01 -3.36 5.20
C GLU A 19 -11.05 -4.33 4.51
N LEU A 20 -10.56 -5.33 5.27
CA LEU A 20 -9.71 -6.40 4.78
C LEU A 20 -10.45 -7.73 4.85
N LEU A 21 -10.67 -8.34 3.69
CA LEU A 21 -11.26 -9.67 3.54
C LEU A 21 -10.19 -10.68 3.14
N LEU A 22 -9.99 -11.69 3.98
CA LEU A 22 -9.00 -12.75 3.76
C LEU A 22 -9.67 -14.11 3.53
N SER A 23 -9.08 -14.87 2.61
CA SER A 23 -9.43 -16.25 2.27
C SER A 23 -8.16 -17.10 2.08
N HIS A 24 -8.32 -18.38 1.77
CA HIS A 24 -7.19 -19.27 1.42
C HIS A 24 -6.56 -18.94 0.05
N GLN A 25 -7.24 -18.14 -0.79
CA GLN A 25 -6.76 -17.77 -2.13
C GLN A 25 -6.06 -16.40 -2.16
N GLY A 26 -5.96 -15.73 -1.01
CA GLY A 26 -5.51 -14.35 -0.89
C GLY A 26 -6.57 -13.47 -0.25
N GLY A 27 -6.65 -12.21 -0.68
CA GLY A 27 -7.56 -11.26 -0.07
C GLY A 27 -7.87 -10.04 -0.90
N VAL A 28 -8.78 -9.24 -0.35
CA VAL A 28 -9.24 -7.98 -0.90
C VAL A 28 -9.18 -6.93 0.21
N ALA A 29 -8.47 -5.86 -0.04
CA ALA A 29 -8.39 -4.67 0.80
C ALA A 29 -9.17 -3.54 0.13
N SER A 30 -10.20 -3.02 0.79
CA SER A 30 -11.04 -1.94 0.26
C SER A 30 -10.97 -0.75 1.22
N GLY A 31 -10.41 0.36 0.75
CA GLY A 31 -10.21 1.56 1.55
C GLY A 31 -11.02 2.74 1.05
N ARG A 32 -11.47 3.58 2.00
CA ARG A 32 -12.00 4.91 1.74
C ARG A 32 -11.13 5.92 2.47
N VAL A 33 -10.50 6.82 1.73
CA VAL A 33 -9.61 7.85 2.27
C VAL A 33 -10.21 9.22 2.00
N GLN A 34 -10.31 10.03 3.04
CA GLN A 34 -10.64 11.44 2.97
C GLN A 34 -9.43 12.18 3.50
N GLY A 35 -8.63 12.78 2.62
CA GLY A 35 -7.47 13.55 3.05
C GLY A 35 -7.74 15.05 3.05
N PRO A 36 -6.78 15.81 3.55
CA PRO A 36 -5.86 16.52 2.69
C PRO A 36 -4.71 15.64 2.19
N LYS A 37 -4.08 16.03 1.09
CA LYS A 37 -2.61 16.16 1.01
C LYS A 37 -2.35 17.32 0.05
N GLY A 38 -2.11 18.51 0.61
CA GLY A 38 -2.12 19.80 -0.12
C GLY A 38 -3.52 20.39 -0.34
N ALA A 39 -4.45 19.61 -0.87
CA ALA A 39 -5.87 19.97 -1.09
C ALA A 39 -6.82 18.82 -0.70
N PRO A 40 -8.12 19.09 -0.50
CA PRO A 40 -9.12 18.05 -0.23
C PRO A 40 -9.24 17.04 -1.38
N PHE A 41 -9.29 15.75 -1.05
CA PHE A 41 -9.56 14.67 -1.99
C PHE A 41 -10.39 13.57 -1.33
N GLN A 42 -11.03 12.74 -2.14
CA GLN A 42 -11.77 11.56 -1.67
C GLN A 42 -11.41 10.36 -2.53
N LEU A 43 -10.63 9.43 -1.96
CA LEU A 43 -10.21 8.22 -2.64
C LEU A 43 -11.04 7.04 -2.19
N GLU A 44 -11.52 6.24 -3.13
CA GLU A 44 -11.94 4.87 -2.89
C GLU A 44 -11.04 3.94 -3.67
N TYR A 45 -10.54 2.89 -3.02
CA TYR A 45 -9.69 1.93 -3.69
C TYR A 45 -10.01 0.49 -3.30
N THR A 46 -9.60 -0.44 -4.15
CA THR A 46 -9.57 -1.87 -3.86
C THR A 46 -8.28 -2.48 -4.37
N VAL A 47 -7.61 -3.24 -3.53
CA VAL A 47 -6.43 -4.05 -3.87
C VAL A 47 -6.76 -5.52 -3.66
N GLU A 48 -6.74 -6.29 -4.75
CA GLU A 48 -6.84 -7.74 -4.73
C GLU A 48 -5.43 -8.33 -4.79
N PHE A 49 -5.15 -9.32 -3.94
CA PHE A 49 -3.85 -10.00 -3.86
C PHE A 49 -4.03 -11.51 -3.64
N ASP A 50 -3.05 -12.31 -4.04
CA ASP A 50 -3.11 -13.77 -3.94
C ASP A 50 -2.70 -14.33 -2.57
N ALA A 51 -2.69 -15.65 -2.43
CA ALA A 51 -2.31 -16.34 -1.20
C ALA A 51 -0.85 -16.09 -0.78
N GLN A 52 0.00 -15.61 -1.69
CA GLN A 52 1.38 -15.21 -1.45
C GLN A 52 1.50 -13.68 -1.26
N TRP A 53 0.39 -12.97 -1.07
CA TRP A 53 0.33 -11.51 -0.88
C TRP A 53 0.84 -10.69 -2.07
N ARG A 54 0.89 -11.28 -3.27
CA ARG A 54 1.28 -10.57 -4.50
C ARG A 54 0.08 -9.84 -5.05
N THR A 55 0.23 -8.59 -5.46
CA THR A 55 -0.88 -7.85 -6.05
C THR A 55 -1.34 -8.52 -7.35
N ARG A 56 -2.66 -8.52 -7.55
CA ARG A 56 -3.36 -9.11 -8.71
C ARG A 56 -4.18 -8.07 -9.45
N LYS A 57 -4.81 -7.17 -8.72
CA LYS A 57 -5.64 -6.13 -9.31
C LYS A 57 -5.76 -4.94 -8.37
N VAL A 58 -5.76 -3.75 -8.94
CA VAL A 58 -5.95 -2.50 -8.21
C VAL A 58 -7.02 -1.70 -8.93
N PHE A 59 -7.98 -1.18 -8.16
CA PHE A 59 -8.89 -0.15 -8.62
C PHE A 59 -8.78 1.04 -7.69
N ALA A 60 -8.73 2.25 -8.24
CA ALA A 60 -8.74 3.49 -7.48
C ALA A 60 -9.66 4.50 -8.18
N LEU A 61 -10.44 5.25 -7.40
CA LEU A 61 -11.33 6.31 -7.85
C LEU A 61 -11.17 7.52 -6.93
N GLU A 62 -10.72 8.63 -7.49
CA GLU A 62 -10.78 9.92 -6.81
C GLU A 62 -12.13 10.58 -7.15
N ARG A 63 -12.99 10.71 -6.14
CA ARG A 63 -14.41 11.07 -6.28
C ARG A 63 -14.64 12.52 -6.69
N LEU A 64 -13.78 13.45 -6.28
CA LEU A 64 -14.01 14.88 -6.54
C LEU A 64 -13.68 15.26 -7.99
N SER A 65 -12.63 14.67 -8.55
CA SER A 65 -12.19 14.85 -9.93
C SER A 65 -12.81 13.83 -10.90
N GLY A 66 -13.32 12.70 -10.38
CA GLY A 66 -13.84 11.59 -11.18
C GLY A 66 -12.75 10.75 -11.86
N ARG A 67 -11.46 10.98 -11.56
CA ARG A 67 -10.36 10.19 -12.10
C ARG A 67 -10.38 8.79 -11.53
N SER A 68 -10.14 7.80 -12.37
CA SER A 68 -10.02 6.40 -11.93
C SER A 68 -8.87 5.70 -12.62
N LEU A 69 -8.39 4.64 -11.97
CA LEU A 69 -7.29 3.79 -12.41
C LEU A 69 -7.69 2.34 -12.17
N LEU A 70 -7.53 1.49 -13.19
CA LEU A 70 -7.68 0.04 -13.08
C LEU A 70 -6.41 -0.62 -13.59
N LEU A 71 -5.75 -1.37 -12.72
CA LEU A 71 -4.53 -2.11 -13.04
C LEU A 71 -4.72 -3.60 -12.77
N ARG A 72 -4.07 -4.44 -13.57
CA ARG A 72 -3.99 -5.89 -13.41
C ARG A 72 -2.54 -6.32 -13.40
N ALA A 73 -2.18 -7.17 -12.45
CA ALA A 73 -0.85 -7.72 -12.30
C ALA A 73 -0.90 -9.25 -12.39
N ASP A 74 0.08 -9.84 -13.06
CA ASP A 74 0.33 -11.28 -13.00
C ASP A 74 1.07 -11.68 -11.70
N GLY A 75 1.52 -10.70 -10.92
CA GLY A 75 2.38 -10.78 -9.73
C GLY A 75 3.64 -11.62 -9.94
N MET A 76 4.15 -11.57 -11.15
CA MET A 76 5.50 -11.96 -11.53
C MET A 76 6.29 -10.76 -12.09
N GLY A 77 5.70 -9.56 -12.09
CA GLY A 77 6.35 -8.33 -12.48
C GLY A 77 5.75 -7.66 -13.72
N CYS A 78 4.67 -8.20 -14.29
CA CYS A 78 4.00 -7.62 -15.44
C CYS A 78 2.67 -6.98 -15.03
N TRP A 79 2.50 -5.71 -15.40
CA TRP A 79 1.31 -4.93 -15.13
C TRP A 79 0.62 -4.54 -16.45
N ARG A 80 -0.71 -4.47 -16.40
CA ARG A 80 -1.54 -4.01 -17.51
C ARG A 80 -2.59 -3.01 -17.04
N ASP A 81 -2.92 -2.06 -17.89
CA ASP A 81 -4.00 -1.10 -17.65
C ASP A 81 -5.40 -1.69 -17.95
N GLN A 82 -6.41 -0.82 -17.93
CA GLN A 82 -7.81 -1.18 -18.20
C GLN A 82 -8.05 -1.69 -19.63
N ASP A 83 -7.25 -1.22 -20.60
CA ASP A 83 -7.33 -1.55 -22.01
C ASP A 83 -6.42 -2.75 -22.36
N ASN A 84 -5.87 -3.40 -21.33
CA ASN A 84 -4.98 -4.56 -21.39
C ASN A 84 -3.62 -4.26 -22.05
N VAL A 85 -3.23 -2.98 -22.10
CA VAL A 85 -1.91 -2.53 -22.55
C VAL A 85 -0.91 -2.78 -21.44
N GLU A 86 0.26 -3.31 -21.81
CA GLU A 86 1.34 -3.60 -20.87
C GLU A 86 2.08 -2.33 -20.46
N LEU A 87 2.30 -2.17 -19.15
CA LEU A 87 2.97 -1.04 -18.54
C LEU A 87 4.42 -1.43 -18.25
N VAL A 88 5.26 -1.34 -19.29
CA VAL A 88 6.67 -1.77 -19.26
C VAL A 88 7.51 -1.00 -18.24
N GLU A 89 7.12 0.23 -17.93
CA GLU A 89 7.72 1.07 -16.89
C GLU A 89 7.58 0.49 -15.48
N LEU A 90 6.65 -0.46 -15.27
CA LEU A 90 6.45 -1.17 -14.00
C LEU A 90 7.09 -2.57 -13.98
N SER A 91 7.91 -2.90 -14.97
CA SER A 91 8.52 -4.22 -15.07
C SER A 91 9.28 -4.59 -13.79
N GLY A 92 8.91 -5.74 -13.20
CA GLY A 92 9.50 -6.27 -11.97
C GLY A 92 8.80 -5.82 -10.69
N ALA A 93 7.88 -4.86 -10.75
CA ALA A 93 7.07 -4.47 -9.60
C ALA A 93 6.11 -5.60 -9.20
N ILE A 94 6.05 -5.95 -7.91
CA ILE A 94 5.18 -7.03 -7.41
C ILE A 94 4.02 -6.49 -6.58
N ASP A 95 4.28 -5.50 -5.76
CA ASP A 95 3.30 -4.93 -4.83
C ASP A 95 2.85 -3.55 -5.35
N VAL A 96 1.60 -3.19 -5.12
CA VAL A 96 1.15 -1.81 -5.30
C VAL A 96 1.52 -0.97 -4.08
N ASP A 97 1.87 0.29 -4.31
CA ASP A 97 1.99 1.29 -3.24
C ASP A 97 1.09 2.49 -3.54
N LEU A 98 0.23 2.87 -2.60
CA LEU A 98 -0.65 4.03 -2.72
C LEU A 98 -0.23 5.06 -1.68
N SER A 99 0.14 6.27 -2.13
CA SER A 99 0.69 7.32 -1.26
C SER A 99 -0.24 7.83 -0.15
N ALA A 100 -1.52 7.42 -0.18
CA ALA A 100 -2.58 7.84 0.72
C ALA A 100 -2.96 6.79 1.78
N THR A 101 -2.32 5.62 1.80
CA THR A 101 -2.62 4.58 2.78
C THR A 101 -1.34 3.87 3.25
N PRO A 102 -1.22 3.52 4.55
CA PRO A 102 -0.14 2.65 5.02
C PRO A 102 -0.44 1.16 4.79
N PHE A 103 -1.61 0.80 4.26
CA PHE A 103 -1.95 -0.61 4.00
C PHE A 103 -0.97 -1.26 3.00
N SER A 104 -0.48 -0.50 2.00
CA SER A 104 0.44 -1.00 0.98
C SER A 104 1.69 -1.67 1.57
N ASN A 105 2.24 -1.15 2.68
CA ASN A 105 3.39 -1.73 3.38
C ASN A 105 3.14 -3.17 3.87
N THR A 106 1.87 -3.52 4.13
CA THR A 106 1.48 -4.87 4.58
C THR A 106 1.82 -5.94 3.55
N LEU A 107 1.67 -5.62 2.25
CA LEU A 107 1.87 -6.57 1.15
C LEU A 107 3.30 -7.16 1.14
N PRO A 108 4.38 -6.36 1.00
CA PRO A 108 5.73 -6.89 1.01
C PRO A 108 6.14 -7.48 2.36
N ILE A 109 5.71 -6.89 3.49
CA ILE A 109 6.03 -7.42 4.82
C ILE A 109 5.49 -8.83 4.99
N ARG A 110 4.25 -9.10 4.55
CA ARG A 110 3.63 -10.43 4.60
C ARG A 110 4.25 -11.40 3.59
N ARG A 111 4.57 -10.91 2.39
CA ARG A 111 5.09 -11.72 1.29
C ARG A 111 6.50 -12.24 1.55
N LEU A 112 7.36 -11.39 2.13
CA LEU A 112 8.79 -11.68 2.25
C LEU A 112 9.23 -12.07 3.67
N ARG A 113 8.67 -11.43 4.70
CA ARG A 113 8.88 -11.72 6.14
C ARG A 113 10.28 -12.30 6.47
N PRO A 114 11.37 -11.53 6.28
CA PRO A 114 12.73 -12.00 6.52
C PRO A 114 12.99 -12.21 8.02
N GLU A 115 14.17 -12.74 8.36
CA GLU A 115 14.61 -12.82 9.75
C GLU A 115 14.90 -11.43 10.34
N ILE A 116 14.88 -11.31 11.68
CA ILE A 116 15.24 -10.05 12.35
C ILE A 116 16.71 -9.73 12.05
N GLY A 117 16.96 -8.50 11.61
CA GLY A 117 18.27 -8.00 11.19
C GLY A 117 18.51 -8.08 9.68
N GLU A 118 17.68 -8.80 8.94
CA GLU A 118 17.80 -8.92 7.49
C GLU A 118 17.00 -7.84 6.74
N SER A 119 17.45 -7.56 5.52
CA SER A 119 16.82 -6.61 4.59
C SER A 119 16.43 -7.26 3.28
N PHE A 120 15.38 -6.73 2.65
CA PHE A 120 14.98 -7.09 1.29
C PHE A 120 14.64 -5.83 0.49
N GLU A 121 14.89 -5.90 -0.80
CA GLU A 121 14.54 -4.85 -1.77
C GLU A 121 13.36 -5.31 -2.62
N ILE A 122 12.50 -4.36 -2.98
CA ILE A 122 11.36 -4.56 -3.85
C ILE A 122 11.27 -3.39 -4.83
N VAL A 123 10.49 -3.59 -5.88
CA VAL A 123 9.95 -2.51 -6.68
C VAL A 123 8.43 -2.54 -6.51
N THR A 124 7.82 -1.38 -6.31
CA THR A 124 6.36 -1.24 -6.22
C THR A 124 5.82 -0.51 -7.44
N ALA A 125 4.56 -0.79 -7.76
CA ALA A 125 3.77 0.05 -8.65
C ALA A 125 3.20 1.20 -7.80
N TYR A 126 3.94 2.30 -7.71
CA TYR A 126 3.58 3.45 -6.88
C TYR A 126 2.55 4.32 -7.59
N ILE A 127 1.44 4.58 -6.88
CA ILE A 127 0.33 5.42 -7.31
C ILE A 127 0.31 6.66 -6.42
N SER A 128 0.54 7.82 -7.04
CA SER A 128 0.37 9.11 -6.37
C SER A 128 -1.11 9.44 -6.20
N VAL A 129 -1.48 10.02 -5.07
CA VAL A 129 -2.85 10.48 -4.78
C VAL A 129 -2.77 11.96 -4.39
N PRO A 130 -3.64 12.84 -4.94
CA PRO A 130 -4.88 12.53 -5.68
C PRO A 130 -4.76 12.37 -7.21
N GLU A 131 -3.60 12.59 -7.82
CA GLU A 131 -3.47 12.65 -9.28
C GLU A 131 -3.63 11.30 -9.98
N LEU A 132 -3.46 10.18 -9.26
CA LEU A 132 -3.45 8.80 -9.78
C LEU A 132 -2.39 8.57 -10.85
N THR A 133 -1.21 9.21 -10.72
CA THR A 133 -0.07 8.94 -11.61
C THR A 133 0.70 7.73 -11.12
N LEU A 134 1.29 7.01 -12.07
CA LEU A 134 1.94 5.72 -11.85
C LEU A 134 3.44 5.81 -12.14
N GLN A 135 4.25 5.19 -11.30
CA GLN A 135 5.68 5.00 -11.52
C GLN A 135 6.18 3.75 -10.80
N ALA A 136 7.30 3.19 -11.26
CA ALA A 136 8.03 2.21 -10.46
C ALA A 136 8.72 2.93 -9.29
N ASP A 137 8.69 2.35 -8.11
CA ASP A 137 9.37 2.88 -6.92
C ASP A 137 10.19 1.76 -6.24
N PRO A 138 11.54 1.82 -6.31
CA PRO A 138 12.41 0.89 -5.62
C PRO A 138 12.48 1.21 -4.13
N GLN A 139 12.25 0.20 -3.30
CA GLN A 139 12.15 0.33 -1.85
C GLN A 139 12.99 -0.75 -1.17
N ARG A 140 13.45 -0.46 0.04
CA ARG A 140 14.10 -1.44 0.92
C ARG A 140 13.39 -1.48 2.27
N TYR A 141 13.22 -2.70 2.78
CA TYR A 141 12.74 -2.93 4.14
C TYR A 141 13.78 -3.71 4.92
N THR A 142 14.04 -3.30 6.16
CA THR A 142 14.86 -4.05 7.13
C THR A 142 14.00 -4.44 8.31
N ARG A 143 13.95 -5.73 8.69
CA ARG A 143 13.19 -6.16 9.88
C ARG A 143 14.00 -5.88 11.14
N LEU A 144 13.59 -4.90 11.93
CA LEU A 144 14.31 -4.45 13.12
C LEU A 144 13.93 -5.24 14.39
N ALA A 145 12.68 -5.67 14.47
CA ALA A 145 12.15 -6.47 15.57
C ALA A 145 10.95 -7.31 15.08
N GLU A 146 10.32 -8.05 15.98
CA GLU A 146 9.19 -8.93 15.62
C GLU A 146 8.09 -8.18 14.84
N THR A 147 7.77 -6.97 15.27
CA THR A 147 6.71 -6.10 14.73
C THR A 147 7.20 -4.70 14.32
N ARG A 148 8.49 -4.56 13.99
CA ARG A 148 9.08 -3.28 13.57
C ARG A 148 9.97 -3.45 12.34
N TYR A 149 9.79 -2.55 11.37
CA TYR A 149 10.54 -2.53 10.12
C TYR A 149 11.07 -1.13 9.86
N ARG A 150 12.28 -1.02 9.33
CA ARG A 150 12.73 0.23 8.71
C ARG A 150 12.37 0.17 7.24
N TYR A 151 11.67 1.18 6.76
CA TYR A 151 11.42 1.48 5.37
C TYR A 151 12.46 2.50 4.86
N GLU A 152 12.95 2.28 3.66
CA GLU A 152 13.88 3.14 2.95
C GLU A 152 13.39 3.26 1.49
N SER A 153 13.17 4.49 1.01
CA SER A 153 13.04 4.75 -0.43
C SER A 153 14.44 4.68 -1.05
N LEU A 154 14.61 3.98 -2.17
CA LEU A 154 15.91 3.89 -2.84
C LEU A 154 16.14 5.03 -3.86
N ASP A 155 15.11 5.80 -4.16
CA ASP A 155 15.14 6.96 -5.06
C ASP A 155 15.16 8.31 -4.31
N SER A 156 15.17 8.29 -2.98
CA SER A 156 15.26 9.51 -2.14
C SER A 156 15.93 9.23 -0.80
N ASP A 157 16.23 10.28 -0.03
CA ASP A 157 16.79 10.14 1.34
C ASP A 157 15.73 9.80 2.41
N PHE A 158 14.47 9.53 2.01
CA PHE A 158 13.40 9.27 2.96
C PHE A 158 13.48 7.86 3.55
N GLN A 159 13.40 7.80 4.88
CA GLN A 159 13.31 6.55 5.64
C GLN A 159 12.40 6.74 6.85
N ALA A 160 11.83 5.64 7.34
CA ALA A 160 11.01 5.63 8.54
C ALA A 160 10.99 4.27 9.23
N GLU A 161 10.80 4.24 10.54
CA GLU A 161 10.51 3.01 11.28
C GLU A 161 9.00 2.78 11.38
N ILE A 162 8.52 1.76 10.68
CA ILE A 162 7.12 1.35 10.66
C ILE A 162 6.90 0.31 11.77
N SER A 163 5.91 0.56 12.63
CA SER A 163 5.40 -0.44 13.56
C SER A 163 4.17 -1.12 12.97
N VAL A 164 4.04 -2.43 13.16
CA VAL A 164 2.91 -3.23 12.67
C VAL A 164 2.31 -4.07 13.78
N ASP A 165 1.13 -4.65 13.55
CA ASP A 165 0.58 -5.69 14.42
C ASP A 165 0.94 -7.10 13.92
N GLU A 166 0.41 -8.13 14.57
CA GLU A 166 0.61 -9.53 14.19
C GLU A 166 0.10 -9.84 12.77
N MET A 167 -0.81 -9.01 12.26
CA MET A 167 -1.30 -9.10 10.90
C MET A 167 -0.45 -8.32 9.89
N ALA A 168 0.67 -7.75 10.32
CA ALA A 168 1.51 -6.82 9.57
C ALA A 168 0.77 -5.53 9.14
N LEU A 169 -0.40 -5.24 9.73
CA LEU A 169 -1.10 -4.00 9.49
C LEU A 169 -0.40 -2.89 10.28
N VAL A 170 -0.13 -1.77 9.62
CA VAL A 170 0.60 -0.65 10.21
C VAL A 170 -0.14 -0.11 11.42
N THR A 171 0.58 0.03 12.53
CA THR A 171 0.08 0.63 13.77
C THR A 171 0.57 2.06 13.92
N GLU A 172 1.81 2.31 13.53
CA GLU A 172 2.44 3.62 13.53
C GLU A 172 3.40 3.74 12.35
N TYR A 173 3.29 4.84 11.60
CA TYR A 173 4.21 5.27 10.57
C TYR A 173 4.59 6.72 10.89
N PRO A 174 5.65 6.94 11.69
CA PRO A 174 5.95 8.24 12.27
C PRO A 174 6.01 9.35 11.22
N GLY A 175 5.25 10.42 11.47
CA GLY A 175 5.18 11.58 10.57
C GLY A 175 4.32 11.38 9.32
N LEU A 176 3.69 10.22 9.13
CA LEU A 176 2.79 9.95 8.00
C LEU A 176 1.41 9.44 8.42
N PHE A 177 1.34 8.38 9.22
CA PHE A 177 0.07 7.72 9.57
C PHE A 177 0.11 7.12 10.98
N SER A 178 -1.02 7.16 11.68
CA SER A 178 -1.22 6.45 12.95
C SER A 178 -2.52 5.66 12.92
N ARG A 179 -2.51 4.45 13.48
CA ARG A 179 -3.73 3.64 13.56
C ARG A 179 -4.66 4.18 14.63
N ARG A 180 -5.93 4.36 14.29
CA ARG A 180 -6.95 4.78 15.24
C ARG A 180 -7.43 3.58 16.06
N HIS A 181 -7.53 3.79 17.36
CA HIS A 181 -8.31 2.90 18.23
C HIS A 181 -9.74 3.42 18.27
N ILE A 182 -10.68 2.68 17.67
CA ILE A 182 -12.10 2.93 17.89
C ILE A 182 -12.42 2.30 19.23
N GLY A 183 -12.66 3.15 20.24
CA GLY A 183 -13.11 2.74 21.57
C GLY A 183 -14.56 2.30 21.61
#